data_AF-W6KDM9-F1
#
_entry.id   AF-W6KDM9-F1
#
_cell.length_a   1.000
_cell.length_b   1.000
_cell.length_c   1.000
_cell.angle_alpha   90.00
_cell.angle_beta   90.00
_cell.angle_gamma   90.00
#
_symmetry.space_group_name_H-M   'P 1'
#
loop_
_entity.id
_entity.type
_entity.pdbx_description
1 polymer ?
#
loop_
_entity_poly.entity_id
_entity_poly.type
_entity_poly.pdbx_seq_one_letter_code
_entity_poly.pdbx_strand_id
1 'polypeptide(L)'
;MRRPRGCAASVALVTSWARHLCHTLPLRGLEQIQDVPTSTDRKPRGFHRGPGKRQTSLKETAAYQFIKRWDLRMRDTWDDLEPFKGLPKPKSQFGNEATEIVWPYALLLERVVKVHPFTKSIYVYYSQRQDTTFGKLAADTAKAFSRNYLVPITFHNPQVYIETEMLLEYSETAWVVVHCLDGRHELLPVRLQDDMTVSQGVETLLASVVKACEALGSSVAEPREMTRVFNERPLQNQYLRINYQWFGDTPEERMSHIVQWDFDPASVEPTLRSRTRHVLDWLNYDGNLPNHNSVRLNVRRESARMRRPHTVGGPRSFFNSAGSRANARTPRFNKPS
;
A
#
# COMPACT_ATOMS: atom_id res chain seq x y z
N MET A 1 44.20 -27.71 -23.94
CA MET A 1 43.00 -28.47 -24.35
C MET A 1 41.92 -27.48 -24.83
N ARG A 2 41.44 -27.71 -26.06
CA ARG A 2 40.21 -27.24 -26.75
C ARG A 2 39.63 -25.82 -26.47
N ARG A 3 39.71 -24.96 -27.49
CA ARG A 3 38.78 -23.84 -27.82
C ARG A 3 37.61 -24.39 -28.70
N PRO A 4 36.68 -23.57 -29.24
CA PRO A 4 35.79 -22.50 -28.73
C PRO A 4 34.30 -22.71 -29.17
N ARG A 5 33.45 -21.67 -29.04
CA ARG A 5 32.14 -21.36 -29.72
C ARG A 5 30.83 -21.69 -28.97
N GLY A 6 30.04 -20.64 -28.73
CA GLY A 6 28.93 -20.28 -29.63
C GLY A 6 27.49 -20.60 -29.19
N CYS A 7 26.64 -19.59 -29.43
CA CYS A 7 25.19 -19.61 -29.70
C CYS A 7 24.17 -19.42 -28.58
N ALA A 8 23.25 -18.50 -28.92
CA ALA A 8 22.09 -17.99 -28.22
C ALA A 8 20.86 -18.92 -28.30
N ALA A 9 19.91 -18.72 -27.39
CA ALA A 9 18.44 -18.79 -27.56
C ALA A 9 17.78 -18.80 -26.16
N SER A 10 17.04 -17.76 -25.74
CA SER A 10 15.61 -17.54 -26.03
C SER A 10 14.65 -18.44 -25.23
N VAL A 11 14.37 -18.13 -23.96
CA VAL A 11 13.09 -18.38 -23.24
C VAL A 11 13.13 -17.41 -22.03
N ALA A 12 12.23 -16.46 -21.76
CA ALA A 12 10.79 -16.47 -21.86
C ALA A 12 10.28 -15.03 -22.13
N LEU A 13 9.87 -14.79 -23.37
CA LEU A 13 9.12 -13.60 -23.77
C LEU A 13 7.72 -14.05 -24.23
N VAL A 14 7.01 -14.82 -23.38
CA VAL A 14 5.62 -15.21 -23.66
C VAL A 14 4.88 -15.41 -22.33
N THR A 15 4.33 -14.34 -21.75
CA THR A 15 3.14 -14.44 -20.85
C THR A 15 2.33 -13.14 -20.74
N SER A 16 2.65 -12.10 -21.51
CA SER A 16 1.87 -10.83 -21.47
C SER A 16 0.68 -10.82 -22.44
N TRP A 17 0.69 -11.65 -23.49
CA TRP A 17 -0.32 -11.60 -24.55
C TRP A 17 -1.57 -12.45 -24.29
N ALA A 18 -1.65 -13.16 -23.17
CA ALA A 18 -2.82 -13.95 -22.81
C ALA A 18 -3.93 -13.13 -22.11
N ARG A 19 -3.66 -11.89 -21.68
CA ARG A 19 -4.64 -11.07 -20.94
C ARG A 19 -5.40 -10.04 -21.76
N HIS A 20 -5.05 -9.83 -23.03
CA HIS A 20 -5.71 -8.82 -23.89
C HIS A 20 -6.70 -9.40 -24.92
N LEU A 21 -6.97 -10.71 -24.89
CA LEU A 21 -8.00 -11.35 -25.73
C LEU A 21 -9.34 -11.60 -25.00
N CYS A 22 -9.53 -11.08 -23.78
CA CYS A 22 -10.76 -11.31 -23.01
C CYS A 22 -11.90 -10.31 -23.28
N HIS A 23 -11.71 -9.27 -24.12
CA HIS A 23 -12.69 -8.20 -24.26
C HIS A 23 -13.79 -8.40 -25.32
N THR A 24 -13.80 -9.50 -26.07
CA THR A 24 -14.89 -9.81 -27.02
C THR A 24 -15.25 -11.29 -27.09
N LEU A 25 -15.14 -12.02 -25.98
CA LEU A 25 -15.75 -13.34 -25.91
C LEU A 25 -17.23 -13.17 -25.50
N PRO A 26 -18.19 -13.65 -26.31
CA PRO A 26 -19.56 -13.75 -25.82
C PRO A 26 -19.53 -14.61 -24.57
N LEU A 27 -20.37 -14.29 -23.58
CA LEU A 27 -20.57 -15.00 -22.32
C LEU A 27 -20.90 -16.49 -22.54
N ARG A 28 -19.95 -17.28 -23.04
CA ARG A 28 -20.04 -18.72 -23.22
C ARG A 28 -19.75 -19.35 -21.86
N GLY A 29 -20.84 -19.78 -21.24
CA GLY A 29 -20.84 -20.36 -19.89
C GLY A 29 -22.17 -20.15 -19.15
N LEU A 30 -23.01 -19.20 -19.58
CA LEU A 30 -24.35 -18.99 -19.02
C LEU A 30 -25.44 -19.86 -19.66
N GLU A 31 -25.13 -20.56 -20.76
CA GLU A 31 -26.11 -21.39 -21.49
C GLU A 31 -26.26 -22.81 -20.93
N GLN A 32 -25.40 -23.22 -20.00
CA GLN A 32 -25.47 -24.53 -19.33
C GLN A 32 -25.37 -24.36 -17.81
N ILE A 33 -26.32 -23.66 -17.20
CA ILE A 33 -26.43 -23.62 -15.74
C ILE A 33 -27.14 -24.91 -15.28
N GLN A 34 -26.37 -25.98 -15.11
CA GLN A 34 -26.78 -27.16 -14.31
C GLN A 34 -26.87 -26.82 -12.81
N ASP A 35 -26.36 -25.66 -12.39
CA ASP A 35 -26.24 -25.24 -10.98
C ASP A 35 -27.27 -24.17 -10.59
N VAL A 36 -28.54 -24.34 -10.95
CA VAL A 36 -29.62 -23.68 -10.20
C VAL A 36 -29.98 -24.61 -9.05
N PRO A 37 -29.79 -24.23 -7.78
CA PRO A 37 -30.16 -25.09 -6.66
C PRO A 37 -31.66 -25.40 -6.74
N THR A 38 -32.00 -26.65 -7.03
CA THR A 38 -33.38 -27.13 -6.99
C THR A 38 -33.85 -27.11 -5.54
N SER A 39 -34.69 -26.13 -5.19
CA SER A 39 -35.33 -26.02 -3.88
C SER A 39 -36.05 -27.33 -3.52
N THR A 40 -35.69 -27.92 -2.38
CA THR A 40 -36.29 -29.16 -1.84
C THR A 40 -37.38 -28.91 -0.79
N ASP A 41 -37.76 -27.65 -0.51
CA ASP A 41 -38.49 -27.31 0.72
C ASP A 41 -40.03 -27.42 0.67
N ARG A 42 -40.59 -28.10 -0.34
CA ARG A 42 -42.01 -28.50 -0.29
C ARG A 42 -42.15 -30.00 -0.45
N LYS A 43 -42.56 -30.68 0.65
CA LYS A 43 -43.03 -32.07 0.61
C LYS A 43 -44.19 -32.18 -0.40
N PRO A 44 -44.15 -33.14 -1.33
CA PRO A 44 -45.23 -33.31 -2.30
C PRO A 44 -46.49 -33.82 -1.60
N ARG A 45 -47.63 -33.15 -1.81
CA ARG A 45 -48.95 -33.74 -1.56
C ARG A 45 -49.38 -34.47 -2.83
N GLY A 46 -49.17 -35.77 -2.88
CA GLY A 46 -49.66 -36.62 -3.96
C GLY A 46 -48.82 -37.87 -4.19
N PHE A 47 -49.50 -39.01 -4.30
CA PHE A 47 -48.90 -40.31 -4.61
C PHE A 47 -48.42 -40.34 -6.07
N HIS A 48 -47.17 -40.76 -6.26
CA HIS A 48 -46.45 -40.99 -7.54
C HIS A 48 -45.80 -39.77 -8.24
N ARG A 49 -44.51 -39.56 -7.93
CA ARG A 49 -43.34 -39.59 -8.85
C ARG A 49 -42.09 -39.33 -8.00
N GLY A 50 -40.96 -39.97 -8.35
CA GLY A 50 -39.67 -39.88 -7.61
C GLY A 50 -39.09 -38.46 -7.53
N PRO A 51 -37.82 -38.27 -7.12
CA PRO A 51 -37.22 -36.94 -6.98
C PRO A 51 -37.04 -36.29 -8.36
N GLY A 52 -38.14 -35.74 -8.87
CA GLY A 52 -38.18 -35.00 -10.12
C GLY A 52 -37.54 -33.65 -9.89
N LYS A 53 -36.47 -33.37 -10.63
CA LYS A 53 -35.89 -32.04 -10.76
C LYS A 53 -37.03 -31.05 -10.99
N ARG A 54 -37.27 -30.12 -10.05
CA ARG A 54 -38.16 -28.99 -10.32
C ARG A 54 -37.63 -28.28 -11.55
N GLN A 55 -38.43 -28.17 -12.61
CA GLN A 55 -38.15 -27.22 -13.67
C GLN A 55 -38.29 -25.83 -13.04
N THR A 56 -37.17 -25.12 -12.93
CA THR A 56 -37.17 -23.73 -12.47
C THR A 56 -37.95 -22.90 -13.48
N SER A 57 -38.84 -22.04 -12.99
CA SER A 57 -39.60 -21.17 -13.90
C SER A 57 -38.64 -20.22 -14.64
N LEU A 58 -38.99 -19.81 -15.87
CA LEU A 58 -38.17 -18.84 -16.62
C LEU A 58 -37.88 -17.56 -15.81
N LYS A 59 -38.81 -17.17 -14.95
CA LYS A 59 -38.67 -16.01 -14.05
C LYS A 59 -37.63 -16.25 -12.94
N GLU A 60 -37.61 -17.42 -12.32
CA GLU A 60 -36.61 -17.79 -11.30
C GLU A 60 -35.21 -17.94 -11.92
N THR A 61 -35.12 -18.54 -13.10
CA THR A 61 -33.85 -18.67 -13.85
C THR A 61 -33.30 -17.29 -14.22
N ALA A 62 -34.15 -16.36 -14.68
CA ALA A 62 -33.74 -14.98 -14.97
C ALA A 62 -33.26 -14.22 -13.72
N ALA A 63 -33.95 -14.39 -12.58
CA ALA A 63 -33.55 -13.80 -11.31
C ALA A 63 -32.20 -14.35 -10.82
N TYR A 64 -31.99 -15.67 -10.92
CA TYR A 64 -30.72 -16.30 -10.57
C TYR A 64 -29.57 -15.83 -11.48
N GLN A 65 -29.80 -15.78 -12.79
CA GLN A 65 -28.82 -15.25 -13.74
C GLN A 65 -28.53 -13.77 -13.51
N PHE A 66 -29.51 -12.99 -13.07
CA PHE A 66 -29.30 -11.59 -12.68
C PHE A 66 -28.41 -11.50 -11.45
N ILE A 67 -28.70 -12.28 -10.40
CA ILE A 67 -27.88 -12.33 -9.17
C ILE A 67 -26.46 -12.77 -9.52
N LYS A 68 -26.28 -13.83 -10.32
CA LYS A 68 -24.94 -14.29 -10.73
C LYS A 68 -24.20 -13.28 -11.59
N ARG A 69 -24.88 -12.56 -12.47
CA ARG A 69 -24.28 -11.45 -13.23
C ARG A 69 -23.89 -10.29 -12.32
N TRP A 70 -24.68 -9.99 -11.29
CA TRP A 70 -24.33 -9.00 -10.28
C TRP A 70 -23.16 -9.45 -9.42
N ASP A 71 -23.15 -10.69 -8.94
CA ASP A 71 -22.04 -11.27 -8.19
C ASP A 71 -20.75 -11.23 -8.99
N LEU A 72 -20.79 -11.58 -10.28
CA LEU A 72 -19.63 -11.51 -11.19
C LEU A 72 -19.16 -10.07 -11.39
N ARG A 73 -20.06 -9.15 -11.74
CA ARG A 73 -19.71 -7.72 -11.90
C ARG A 73 -19.13 -7.15 -10.61
N MET A 74 -19.72 -7.49 -9.47
CA MET A 74 -19.22 -7.06 -8.18
C MET A 74 -17.84 -7.62 -7.94
N ARG A 75 -17.62 -8.93 -8.12
CA ARG A 75 -16.29 -9.55 -8.01
C ARG A 75 -15.26 -8.87 -8.89
N ASP A 76 -15.56 -8.61 -10.17
CA ASP A 76 -14.63 -7.92 -11.06
C ASP A 76 -14.32 -6.49 -10.57
N THR A 77 -15.33 -5.74 -10.13
CA THR A 77 -15.13 -4.38 -9.59
C THR A 77 -14.44 -4.36 -8.22
N TRP A 78 -14.60 -5.41 -7.42
CA TRP A 78 -13.95 -5.55 -6.13
C TRP A 78 -12.51 -6.04 -6.32
N ASP A 79 -12.22 -7.06 -7.14
CA ASP A 79 -10.86 -7.60 -7.31
C ASP A 79 -9.87 -6.53 -7.79
N ASP A 80 -10.28 -5.67 -8.74
CA ASP A 80 -9.39 -4.66 -9.30
C ASP A 80 -9.17 -3.44 -8.37
N LEU A 81 -10.10 -3.15 -7.46
CA LEU A 81 -10.10 -1.91 -6.66
C LEU A 81 -10.26 -2.13 -5.16
N GLU A 82 -10.29 -3.37 -4.66
CA GLU A 82 -10.58 -3.67 -3.27
C GLU A 82 -9.60 -3.03 -2.29
N PRO A 83 -8.29 -3.09 -2.53
CA PRO A 83 -7.30 -2.37 -1.72
C PRO A 83 -7.46 -0.84 -1.77
N PHE A 84 -8.21 -0.30 -2.74
CA PHE A 84 -8.29 1.12 -3.05
C PHE A 84 -9.71 1.72 -2.96
N LYS A 85 -10.67 1.00 -2.35
CA LYS A 85 -12.10 1.39 -2.28
C LYS A 85 -12.35 2.78 -1.67
N GLY A 86 -11.47 3.23 -0.77
CA GLY A 86 -11.59 4.53 -0.09
C GLY A 86 -11.01 5.72 -0.86
N LEU A 87 -10.33 5.47 -1.99
CA LEU A 87 -9.66 6.52 -2.75
C LEU A 87 -10.60 7.14 -3.80
N PRO A 88 -10.54 8.46 -4.03
CA PRO A 88 -11.24 9.08 -5.14
C PRO A 88 -10.76 8.48 -6.48
N LYS A 89 -11.69 8.31 -7.42
CA LYS A 89 -11.34 7.80 -8.75
C LYS A 89 -10.56 8.89 -9.52
N PRO A 90 -9.44 8.54 -10.18
CA PRO A 90 -8.75 9.49 -11.06
C PRO A 90 -9.63 9.85 -12.26
N LYS A 91 -9.31 10.97 -12.93
CA LYS A 91 -9.96 11.33 -14.20
C LYS A 91 -9.67 10.27 -15.25
N SER A 92 -10.73 9.77 -15.89
CA SER A 92 -10.63 8.84 -17.01
C SER A 92 -10.53 9.62 -18.32
N GLN A 93 -9.30 9.97 -18.69
CA GLN A 93 -8.95 10.64 -19.95
C GLN A 93 -7.94 9.77 -20.71
N PHE A 94 -7.96 9.86 -22.03
CA PHE A 94 -6.90 9.30 -22.85
C PHE A 94 -5.58 10.02 -22.51
N GLY A 95 -4.54 9.29 -22.14
CA GLY A 95 -3.26 9.84 -21.69
C GLY A 95 -3.06 9.83 -20.18
N ASN A 96 -4.13 9.69 -19.39
CA ASN A 96 -4.05 9.64 -17.93
C ASN A 96 -3.89 8.22 -17.37
N GLU A 97 -3.46 7.26 -18.19
CA GLU A 97 -3.34 5.85 -17.81
C GLU A 97 -2.39 5.63 -16.62
N ALA A 98 -1.40 6.53 -16.45
CA ALA A 98 -0.46 6.45 -15.34
C ALA A 98 -1.18 6.54 -13.99
N THR A 99 -2.31 7.24 -13.88
CA THR A 99 -3.05 7.39 -12.62
C THR A 99 -4.01 6.23 -12.34
N GLU A 100 -4.36 5.45 -13.37
CA GLU A 100 -5.23 4.27 -13.22
C GLU A 100 -4.43 3.01 -12.82
N ILE A 101 -3.13 2.97 -13.13
CA ILE A 101 -2.23 1.87 -12.79
C ILE A 101 -1.90 1.88 -11.29
N VAL A 102 -1.67 0.69 -10.72
CA VAL A 102 -1.15 0.52 -9.36
C VAL A 102 0.37 0.71 -9.36
N TRP A 103 0.85 1.72 -8.64
CA TRP A 103 2.26 2.09 -8.56
C TRP A 103 3.00 1.31 -7.47
N PRO A 104 4.08 0.57 -7.81
CA PRO A 104 4.99 0.01 -6.83
C PRO A 104 5.66 1.13 -6.02
N TYR A 105 5.63 1.03 -4.69
CA TYR A 105 6.29 2.01 -3.83
C TYR A 105 7.80 2.12 -4.09
N ALA A 106 8.46 1.02 -4.49
CA ALA A 106 9.87 1.03 -4.88
C ALA A 106 10.16 2.02 -6.04
N LEU A 107 9.33 2.05 -7.08
CA LEU A 107 9.50 2.99 -8.21
C LEU A 107 9.30 4.45 -7.78
N LEU A 108 8.39 4.68 -6.83
CA LEU A 108 8.18 6.01 -6.26
C LEU A 108 9.41 6.45 -5.44
N LEU A 109 10.04 5.53 -4.70
CA LEU A 109 11.28 5.81 -3.96
C LEU A 109 12.51 5.99 -4.85
N GLU A 110 12.58 5.32 -5.99
CA GLU A 110 13.65 5.55 -6.98
C GLU A 110 13.54 6.92 -7.65
N ARG A 111 12.30 7.42 -7.82
CA ARG A 111 12.00 8.64 -8.58
C ARG A 111 11.54 9.76 -7.68
N VAL A 112 12.42 10.24 -6.81
CA VAL A 112 12.10 11.37 -5.93
C VAL A 112 12.29 12.69 -6.67
N VAL A 113 11.18 13.36 -6.98
CA VAL A 113 11.18 14.70 -7.60
C VAL A 113 10.51 15.68 -6.65
N LYS A 114 11.19 16.79 -6.36
CA LYS A 114 10.65 17.91 -5.58
C LYS A 114 10.51 19.13 -6.49
N VAL A 115 9.35 19.75 -6.46
CA VAL A 115 9.06 20.99 -7.19
C VAL A 115 8.75 22.11 -6.20
N HIS A 116 8.76 23.35 -6.66
CA HIS A 116 8.50 24.50 -5.80
C HIS A 116 7.11 24.39 -5.13
N PRO A 117 6.97 24.69 -3.82
CA PRO A 117 5.71 24.51 -3.09
C PRO A 117 4.55 25.34 -3.65
N PHE A 118 4.83 26.48 -4.27
CA PHE A 118 3.82 27.32 -4.93
C PHE A 118 3.35 26.81 -6.30
N THR A 119 3.93 25.73 -6.83
CA THR A 119 3.39 25.08 -8.03
C THR A 119 2.03 24.48 -7.70
N LYS A 120 1.02 24.83 -8.50
CA LYS A 120 -0.36 24.40 -8.31
C LYS A 120 -0.68 23.10 -9.05
N SER A 121 -0.40 23.08 -10.34
CA SER A 121 -0.76 21.99 -11.25
C SER A 121 0.25 21.86 -12.38
N ILE A 122 0.43 20.65 -12.91
CA ILE A 122 1.25 20.37 -14.09
C ILE A 122 0.41 19.52 -15.06
N TYR A 123 0.15 20.06 -16.24
CA TYR A 123 -0.57 19.38 -17.31
C TYR A 123 0.38 19.04 -18.44
N VAL A 124 0.31 17.83 -18.99
CA VAL A 124 1.08 17.44 -20.17
C VAL A 124 0.12 17.06 -21.29
N TYR A 125 0.28 17.75 -22.43
CA TYR A 125 -0.52 17.54 -23.62
C TYR A 125 0.37 17.03 -24.75
N TYR A 126 -0.07 15.95 -25.39
CA TYR A 126 0.61 15.41 -26.57
C TYR A 126 -0.42 14.87 -27.57
N SER A 127 -0.08 14.88 -28.86
CA SER A 127 -0.96 14.38 -29.92
C SER A 127 -0.94 12.86 -30.02
N GLN A 128 -2.02 12.28 -30.55
CA GLN A 128 -2.08 10.87 -30.88
C GLN A 128 -1.25 10.54 -32.14
N ARG A 129 -1.23 11.46 -33.11
CA ARG A 129 -0.58 11.26 -34.41
C ARG A 129 0.33 12.44 -34.75
N GLN A 130 1.47 12.11 -35.36
CA GLN A 130 2.49 13.04 -35.84
C GLN A 130 2.91 12.60 -37.23
N ASP A 131 3.09 13.55 -38.13
CA ASP A 131 3.53 13.30 -39.50
C ASP A 131 5.06 13.36 -39.60
N THR A 132 5.72 14.11 -38.73
CA THR A 132 7.19 14.23 -38.73
C THR A 132 7.85 13.30 -37.71
N THR A 133 9.07 12.86 -38.02
CA THR A 133 9.90 12.07 -37.09
C THR A 133 10.24 12.87 -35.84
N PHE A 134 10.45 14.18 -35.97
CA PHE A 134 10.73 15.07 -34.86
C PHE A 134 9.52 15.23 -33.93
N GLY A 135 8.33 15.48 -34.48
CA GLY A 135 7.12 15.58 -33.69
C GLY A 135 6.77 14.26 -33.01
N LYS A 136 7.01 13.13 -33.69
CA LYS A 136 6.89 11.80 -33.08
C LYS A 136 7.84 11.64 -31.89
N LEU A 137 9.10 12.03 -32.03
CA LEU A 137 10.09 11.99 -30.94
C LEU A 137 9.67 12.89 -29.75
N ALA A 138 9.13 14.08 -30.02
CA ALA A 138 8.62 14.99 -29.00
C ALA A 138 7.40 14.41 -28.26
N ALA A 139 6.44 13.82 -28.99
CA ALA A 139 5.28 13.18 -28.41
C ALA A 139 5.64 11.92 -27.60
N ASP A 140 6.54 11.07 -28.12
CA ASP A 140 7.03 9.89 -27.41
C ASP A 140 7.78 10.28 -26.12
N THR A 141 8.55 11.36 -26.16
CA THR A 141 9.22 11.94 -24.97
C THR A 141 8.21 12.48 -23.96
N ALA A 142 7.21 13.25 -24.40
CA ALA A 142 6.17 13.77 -23.50
C ALA A 142 5.37 12.63 -22.84
N LYS A 143 5.06 11.60 -23.62
CA LYS A 143 4.39 10.38 -23.14
C LYS A 143 5.28 9.57 -22.18
N ALA A 144 6.58 9.45 -22.45
CA ALA A 144 7.50 8.78 -21.54
C ALA A 144 7.68 9.58 -20.25
N PHE A 145 7.80 10.91 -20.34
CA PHE A 145 7.89 11.81 -19.19
C PHE A 145 6.64 11.71 -18.31
N SER A 146 5.45 11.79 -18.92
CA SER A 146 4.18 11.70 -18.20
C SER A 146 4.04 10.41 -17.41
N ARG A 147 4.33 9.28 -18.06
CA ARG A 147 4.29 7.95 -17.45
C ARG A 147 5.36 7.76 -16.39
N ASN A 148 6.52 8.41 -16.52
CA ASN A 148 7.64 8.14 -15.63
C ASN A 148 7.70 9.05 -14.41
N TYR A 149 7.34 10.33 -14.55
CA TYR A 149 7.67 11.36 -13.57
C TYR A 149 6.48 12.13 -13.00
N LEU A 150 5.34 12.20 -13.67
CA LEU A 150 4.22 12.98 -13.12
C LEU A 150 3.66 12.36 -11.83
N VAL A 151 3.39 11.05 -11.82
CA VAL A 151 2.91 10.37 -10.61
C VAL A 151 3.90 10.51 -9.46
N PRO A 152 5.22 10.27 -9.65
CA PRO A 152 6.19 10.59 -8.61
C PRO A 152 6.20 12.06 -8.17
N ILE A 153 6.05 13.03 -9.07
CA ILE A 153 5.95 14.45 -8.70
C ILE A 153 4.77 14.67 -7.74
N THR A 154 3.58 14.20 -8.05
CA THR A 154 2.39 14.39 -7.19
C THR A 154 2.48 13.57 -5.91
N PHE A 155 3.07 12.38 -5.97
CA PHE A 155 3.30 11.56 -4.79
C PHE A 155 4.21 12.27 -3.77
N HIS A 156 5.32 12.84 -4.24
CA HIS A 156 6.31 13.52 -3.39
C HIS A 156 5.97 14.99 -3.09
N ASN A 157 5.02 15.57 -3.81
CA ASN A 157 4.53 16.93 -3.63
C ASN A 157 2.99 16.88 -3.57
N PRO A 158 2.41 16.51 -2.42
CA PRO A 158 0.98 16.24 -2.29
C PRO A 158 0.06 17.40 -2.66
N GLN A 159 0.59 18.64 -2.67
CA GLN A 159 -0.14 19.83 -3.09
C GLN A 159 -0.31 19.95 -4.60
N VAL A 160 0.54 19.30 -5.41
CA VAL A 160 0.58 19.51 -6.86
C VAL A 160 -0.40 18.55 -7.51
N TYR A 161 -1.27 19.08 -8.36
CA TYR A 161 -2.14 18.24 -9.19
C TYR A 161 -1.46 17.96 -10.53
N ILE A 162 -1.50 16.71 -10.99
CA ILE A 162 -1.01 16.32 -12.32
C ILE A 162 -2.14 15.84 -13.19
N GLU A 163 -2.00 16.05 -14.49
CA GLU A 163 -2.91 15.47 -15.47
C GLU A 163 -2.22 15.37 -16.82
N THR A 164 -2.61 14.35 -17.56
CA THR A 164 -2.11 14.10 -18.91
C THR A 164 -3.25 13.83 -19.85
N GLU A 165 -3.16 14.45 -21.01
CA GLU A 165 -4.18 14.31 -22.04
C GLU A 165 -3.54 14.08 -23.40
N MET A 166 -3.98 13.01 -24.05
CA MET A 166 -3.65 12.68 -25.42
C MET A 166 -4.71 13.27 -26.34
N LEU A 167 -4.34 14.28 -27.10
CA LEU A 167 -5.24 14.97 -28.03
C LEU A 167 -5.38 14.15 -29.32
N LEU A 168 -6.62 13.92 -29.75
CA LEU A 168 -6.94 13.16 -30.98
C LEU A 168 -6.80 14.03 -32.23
N GLU A 169 -5.64 14.67 -32.38
CA GLU A 169 -5.31 15.58 -33.47
C GLU A 169 -3.94 15.26 -34.07
N TYR A 170 -3.67 15.83 -35.24
CA TYR A 170 -2.36 15.87 -35.85
C TYR A 170 -1.64 17.13 -35.34
N SER A 171 -0.63 16.96 -34.51
CA SER A 171 0.20 18.05 -34.01
C SER A 171 1.63 17.59 -33.83
N GLU A 172 2.58 18.45 -34.20
CA GLU A 172 4.02 18.15 -34.14
C GLU A 172 4.67 18.61 -32.83
N THR A 173 3.93 19.34 -31.98
CA THR A 173 4.49 19.93 -30.76
C THR A 173 3.66 19.51 -29.55
N ALA A 174 4.26 18.69 -28.67
CA ALA A 174 3.73 18.47 -27.34
C ALA A 174 4.10 19.63 -26.41
N TRP A 175 3.34 19.88 -25.36
CA TRP A 175 3.65 20.94 -24.40
C TRP A 175 3.26 20.56 -22.96
N VAL A 176 3.89 21.23 -22.01
CA VAL A 176 3.60 21.14 -20.58
C VAL A 176 3.11 22.50 -20.10
N VAL A 177 2.01 22.52 -19.36
CA VAL A 177 1.50 23.73 -18.71
C VAL A 177 1.73 23.62 -17.21
N VAL A 178 2.49 24.56 -16.66
CA VAL A 178 2.75 24.66 -15.22
C VAL A 178 1.96 25.83 -14.67
N HIS A 179 1.07 25.56 -13.72
CA HIS A 179 0.31 26.59 -13.00
C HIS A 179 0.93 26.88 -11.65
N CYS A 180 0.89 28.13 -11.23
CA CYS A 180 1.24 28.59 -9.89
C CYS A 180 -0.03 28.83 -9.05
N LEU A 181 0.10 28.86 -7.72
CA LEU A 181 -1.01 29.13 -6.78
C LEU A 181 -1.62 30.52 -6.99
N ASP A 182 -0.83 31.49 -7.44
CA ASP A 182 -1.25 32.87 -7.73
C ASP A 182 -2.06 33.00 -9.05
N GLY A 183 -2.30 31.90 -9.76
CA GLY A 183 -3.06 31.86 -11.01
C GLY A 183 -2.23 32.09 -12.28
N ARG A 184 -0.95 32.47 -12.16
CA ARG A 184 -0.05 32.55 -13.32
C ARG A 184 0.28 31.15 -13.85
N HIS A 185 0.66 31.08 -15.11
CA HIS A 185 1.06 29.84 -15.75
C HIS A 185 2.17 30.06 -16.76
N GLU A 186 2.93 29.00 -17.03
CA GLU A 186 3.96 28.96 -18.06
C GLU A 186 3.72 27.75 -18.95
N LEU A 187 3.86 27.95 -20.27
CA LEU A 187 3.74 26.90 -21.27
C LEU A 187 5.13 26.54 -21.80
N LEU A 188 5.50 25.28 -21.64
CA LEU A 188 6.79 24.73 -22.04
C LEU A 188 6.59 23.80 -23.25
N PRO A 189 6.97 24.21 -24.46
CA PRO A 189 6.95 23.32 -25.61
C PRO A 189 8.06 22.25 -25.46
N VAL A 190 7.74 21.02 -25.82
CA VAL A 190 8.71 19.92 -25.83
C VAL A 190 9.57 20.06 -27.09
N ARG A 191 10.73 20.69 -26.94
CA ARG A 191 11.72 20.88 -28.01
C ARG A 191 12.94 20.03 -27.72
N LEU A 192 13.18 19.06 -28.58
CA LEU A 192 14.31 18.14 -28.47
C LEU A 192 15.36 18.46 -29.52
N GLN A 193 16.58 17.97 -29.32
CA GLN A 193 17.61 17.99 -30.36
C GLN A 193 17.53 16.68 -31.16
N ASP A 194 17.87 16.73 -32.45
CA ASP A 194 17.65 15.64 -33.40
C ASP A 194 18.37 14.33 -33.03
N ASP A 195 19.47 14.41 -32.29
CA ASP A 195 20.29 13.24 -31.90
C ASP A 195 19.94 12.68 -30.51
N MET A 196 18.92 13.20 -29.84
CA MET A 196 18.57 12.78 -28.49
C MET A 196 17.75 11.50 -28.47
N THR A 197 18.11 10.60 -27.53
CA THR A 197 17.24 9.48 -27.17
C THR A 197 16.03 9.95 -26.36
N VAL A 198 14.93 9.19 -26.40
CA VAL A 198 13.73 9.47 -25.59
C VAL A 198 14.08 9.60 -24.11
N SER A 199 14.95 8.72 -23.57
CA SER A 199 15.37 8.78 -22.16
C SER A 199 16.09 10.08 -21.81
N GLN A 200 17.03 10.53 -22.65
CA GLN A 200 17.71 11.81 -22.47
C GLN A 200 16.72 12.97 -22.60
N GLY A 201 15.79 12.90 -23.56
CA GLY A 201 14.75 13.90 -23.75
C GLY A 201 13.81 14.02 -22.55
N VAL A 202 13.52 12.91 -21.87
CA VAL A 202 12.71 12.90 -20.66
C VAL A 202 13.44 13.60 -19.51
N GLU A 203 14.74 13.35 -19.33
CA GLU A 203 15.54 13.99 -18.28
C GLU A 203 15.69 15.50 -18.52
N THR A 204 15.91 15.93 -19.77
CA THR A 204 15.97 17.36 -20.11
C THR A 204 14.62 18.05 -19.96
N LEU A 205 13.52 17.37 -20.33
CA LEU A 205 12.18 17.87 -20.11
C LEU A 205 11.88 18.01 -18.61
N LEU A 206 12.22 16.99 -17.80
CA LEU A 206 12.09 17.05 -16.34
C LEU A 206 12.84 18.23 -15.75
N ALA A 207 14.11 18.42 -16.12
CA ALA A 207 14.91 19.56 -15.66
C ALA A 207 14.27 20.90 -16.06
N SER A 208 13.72 20.99 -17.27
CA SER A 208 13.04 22.20 -17.75
C SER A 208 11.75 22.49 -16.96
N VAL A 209 10.95 21.46 -16.69
CA VAL A 209 9.71 21.58 -15.89
C VAL A 209 10.02 21.99 -14.45
N VAL A 210 11.04 21.39 -13.82
CA VAL A 210 11.46 21.77 -12.45
C VAL A 210 11.95 23.23 -12.42
N LYS A 211 12.76 23.63 -13.39
CA LYS A 211 13.25 25.01 -13.51
C LYS A 211 12.12 26.02 -13.72
N ALA A 212 11.13 25.69 -14.54
CA ALA A 212 9.95 26.53 -14.72
C ALA A 212 9.10 26.64 -13.44
N CYS A 213 8.91 25.53 -12.71
CA CYS A 213 8.25 25.52 -11.41
C CYS A 213 8.96 26.45 -10.41
N GLU A 214 10.30 26.39 -10.36
CA GLU A 214 11.12 27.24 -9.51
C GLU A 214 11.04 28.72 -9.91
N ALA A 215 11.12 29.03 -11.20
CA ALA A 215 11.03 30.40 -11.71
C ALA A 215 9.65 31.02 -11.45
N LEU A 216 8.57 30.28 -11.71
CA LEU A 216 7.20 30.70 -11.40
C LEU A 216 7.00 30.91 -9.90
N GLY A 217 7.47 29.96 -9.09
CA GLY A 217 7.37 30.03 -7.64
C GLY A 217 8.15 31.19 -7.03
N SER A 218 9.35 31.46 -7.54
CA SER A 218 10.21 32.56 -7.05
C SER A 218 9.70 33.94 -7.47
N SER A 219 8.92 34.02 -8.54
CA SER A 219 8.35 35.28 -9.04
C SER A 219 7.01 35.64 -8.42
N VAL A 220 6.54 34.88 -7.40
CA VAL A 220 5.31 35.17 -6.67
C VAL A 220 5.45 36.50 -5.93
N ALA A 221 4.53 37.44 -6.22
CA ALA A 221 4.55 38.79 -5.64
C ALA A 221 4.32 38.76 -4.11
N GLU A 222 3.37 37.93 -3.65
CA GLU A 222 2.92 37.89 -2.25
C GLU A 222 3.12 36.49 -1.63
N PRO A 223 4.37 36.14 -1.26
CA PRO A 223 4.69 34.78 -0.81
C PRO A 223 3.98 34.40 0.49
N ARG A 224 3.73 35.36 1.40
CA ARG A 224 3.04 35.08 2.67
C ARG A 224 1.59 34.65 2.46
N GLU A 225 0.89 35.30 1.53
CA GLU A 225 -0.48 34.94 1.19
C GLU A 225 -0.52 33.59 0.48
N MET A 226 0.39 33.35 -0.46
CA MET A 226 0.49 32.06 -1.14
C MET A 226 0.84 30.91 -0.20
N THR A 227 1.62 31.13 0.86
CA THR A 227 1.84 30.12 1.91
C THR A 227 0.56 29.83 2.69
N ARG A 228 -0.31 30.82 2.96
CA ARG A 228 -1.62 30.56 3.59
C ARG A 228 -2.50 29.73 2.67
N VAL A 229 -2.57 30.09 1.38
CA VAL A 229 -3.31 29.33 0.37
C VAL A 229 -2.77 27.90 0.26
N PHE A 230 -1.44 27.73 0.29
CA PHE A 230 -0.80 26.41 0.30
C PHE A 230 -1.21 25.58 1.52
N ASN A 231 -1.22 26.16 2.72
CA ASN A 231 -1.60 25.47 3.95
C ASN A 231 -3.08 25.07 3.99
N GLU A 232 -3.97 25.88 3.40
CA GLU A 232 -5.41 25.57 3.33
C GLU A 232 -5.76 24.60 2.20
N ARG A 233 -4.83 24.36 1.27
CA ARG A 233 -5.09 23.52 0.10
C ARG A 233 -5.13 22.03 0.49
N PRO A 234 -6.14 21.27 0.04
CA PRO A 234 -6.20 19.84 0.28
C PRO A 234 -5.15 19.07 -0.53
N LEU A 235 -4.86 17.85 -0.09
CA LEU A 235 -3.98 16.93 -0.79
C LEU A 235 -4.57 16.55 -2.15
N GLN A 236 -3.78 16.67 -3.20
CA GLN A 236 -4.14 16.35 -4.59
C GLN A 236 -3.81 14.91 -4.96
N ASN A 237 -2.93 14.24 -4.21
CA ASN A 237 -2.44 12.89 -4.51
C ASN A 237 -3.36 11.75 -4.03
N GLN A 238 -4.57 12.05 -3.54
CA GLN A 238 -5.47 11.08 -2.91
C GLN A 238 -5.95 9.97 -3.86
N TYR A 239 -5.97 10.22 -5.18
CA TYR A 239 -6.42 9.23 -6.17
C TYR A 239 -5.33 8.20 -6.54
N LEU A 240 -4.10 8.38 -6.06
CA LEU A 240 -2.98 7.51 -6.42
C LEU A 240 -3.13 6.13 -5.77
N ARG A 241 -3.02 5.09 -6.60
CA ARG A 241 -3.07 3.69 -6.16
C ARG A 241 -1.66 3.21 -5.91
N ILE A 242 -1.28 3.05 -4.65
CA ILE A 242 0.09 2.70 -4.26
C ILE A 242 0.12 1.30 -3.68
N ASN A 243 1.01 0.46 -4.18
CA ASN A 243 1.30 -0.84 -3.61
C ASN A 243 2.52 -0.72 -2.67
N TYR A 244 2.26 -0.79 -1.37
CA TYR A 244 3.28 -0.72 -0.31
C TYR A 244 4.01 -2.05 -0.04
N GLN A 245 3.99 -2.99 -0.98
CA GLN A 245 4.84 -4.20 -1.09
C GLN A 245 5.33 -4.82 0.24
N TRP A 246 6.52 -4.43 0.73
CA TRP A 246 7.13 -4.90 1.98
C TRP A 246 7.55 -3.75 2.91
N PHE A 247 7.19 -2.52 2.58
CA PHE A 247 7.64 -1.34 3.33
C PHE A 247 6.79 -1.08 4.58
N GLY A 248 5.54 -1.55 4.61
CA GLY A 248 4.58 -1.27 5.67
C GLY A 248 3.37 -0.49 5.15
N ASP A 249 2.20 -0.86 5.64
CA ASP A 249 0.92 -0.30 5.20
C ASP A 249 0.68 1.06 5.85
N THR A 250 1.08 1.21 7.11
CA THR A 250 0.97 2.49 7.82
C THR A 250 2.27 3.33 7.71
N PRO A 251 2.18 4.67 7.83
CA PRO A 251 3.38 5.51 7.90
C PRO A 251 4.35 5.10 9.01
N GLU A 252 3.85 4.66 10.16
CA GLU A 252 4.64 4.24 11.32
C GLU A 252 5.45 2.98 11.02
N GLU A 253 4.87 1.99 10.32
CA GLU A 253 5.59 0.79 9.88
C GLU A 253 6.71 1.15 8.89
N ARG A 254 6.42 2.02 7.90
CA ARG A 254 7.41 2.49 6.92
C ARG A 254 8.57 3.23 7.57
N MET A 255 8.28 3.98 8.63
CA MET A 255 9.26 4.78 9.37
C MET A 255 9.74 4.09 10.66
N SER A 256 9.46 2.80 10.84
CA SER A 256 9.82 2.05 12.06
C SER A 256 11.34 2.01 12.34
N HIS A 257 12.15 2.24 11.31
CA HIS A 257 13.60 2.32 11.39
C HIS A 257 14.13 3.71 11.78
N ILE A 258 13.26 4.70 11.98
CA ILE A 258 13.59 6.10 12.31
C ILE A 258 12.85 6.52 13.58
N VAL A 259 13.49 7.31 14.44
CA VAL A 259 12.84 7.90 15.61
C VAL A 259 11.94 9.06 15.16
N GLN A 260 10.66 9.01 15.52
CA GLN A 260 9.68 10.05 15.22
C GLN A 260 9.56 11.02 16.40
N TRP A 261 10.19 12.19 16.28
CA TRP A 261 10.09 13.25 17.29
C TRP A 261 8.87 14.16 17.09
N ASP A 262 8.38 14.25 15.86
CA ASP A 262 7.25 15.09 15.48
C ASP A 262 5.93 14.37 15.79
N PHE A 263 5.60 14.25 17.09
CA PHE A 263 4.32 13.71 17.55
C PHE A 263 3.49 14.77 18.28
N ASP A 264 2.18 14.70 18.10
CA ASP A 264 1.24 15.50 18.88
C ASP A 264 0.92 14.77 20.20
N PRO A 265 1.20 15.37 21.38
CA PRO A 265 0.88 14.75 22.66
C PRO A 265 -0.60 14.33 22.79
N ALA A 266 -1.51 15.08 22.18
CA ALA A 266 -2.94 14.77 22.21
C ALA A 266 -3.30 13.52 21.39
N SER A 267 -2.55 13.22 20.33
CA SER A 267 -2.77 12.01 19.52
C SER A 267 -2.12 10.76 20.12
N VAL A 268 -1.04 10.93 20.89
CA VAL A 268 -0.33 9.82 21.55
C VAL A 268 -1.01 9.37 22.85
N GLU A 269 -1.74 10.26 23.53
CA GLU A 269 -2.43 9.93 24.77
C GLU A 269 -3.54 8.88 24.54
N PRO A 270 -3.46 7.66 25.12
CA PRO A 270 -4.44 6.62 24.84
C PRO A 270 -5.82 6.98 25.42
N THR A 271 -6.83 7.00 24.57
CA THR A 271 -8.24 7.31 24.91
C THR A 271 -9.02 6.05 25.30
N LEU A 272 -8.50 5.31 26.28
CA LEU A 272 -9.07 4.06 26.78
C LEU A 272 -9.33 4.13 28.29
N ARG A 273 -10.42 3.51 28.75
CA ARG A 273 -10.63 3.29 30.19
C ARG A 273 -9.50 2.41 30.72
N SER A 274 -8.92 2.76 31.87
CA SER A 274 -7.79 2.04 32.47
C SER A 274 -6.56 1.94 31.56
N ARG A 275 -6.31 2.98 30.73
CA ARG A 275 -5.15 3.08 29.83
C ARG A 275 -3.81 2.68 30.45
N THR A 276 -3.55 3.06 31.70
CA THR A 276 -2.29 2.74 32.39
C THR A 276 -2.09 1.24 32.53
N ARG A 277 -3.14 0.49 32.86
CA ARG A 277 -3.10 -0.98 32.90
C ARG A 277 -2.73 -1.55 31.53
N HIS A 278 -3.41 -1.11 30.47
CA HIS A 278 -3.15 -1.60 29.12
C HIS A 278 -1.73 -1.29 28.65
N VAL A 279 -1.22 -0.09 28.95
CA VAL A 279 0.16 0.29 28.59
C VAL A 279 1.19 -0.55 29.35
N LEU A 280 0.99 -0.81 30.65
CA LEU A 280 1.86 -1.70 31.43
C LEU A 280 1.84 -3.13 30.86
N ASP A 281 0.66 -3.63 30.49
CA ASP A 281 0.49 -4.95 29.87
C ASP A 281 1.22 -5.03 28.51
N TRP A 282 1.12 -4.00 27.65
CA TRP A 282 1.80 -3.96 26.34
C TRP A 282 3.32 -3.85 26.44
N LEU A 283 3.82 -3.04 27.37
CA LEU A 283 5.26 -2.88 27.61
C LEU A 283 5.86 -4.03 28.41
N ASN A 284 5.03 -4.91 28.97
CA ASN A 284 5.42 -5.92 29.94
C ASN A 284 6.26 -5.31 31.08
N TYR A 285 5.79 -4.18 31.60
CA TYR A 285 6.44 -3.43 32.67
C TYR A 285 5.60 -3.48 33.94
N ASP A 286 6.22 -3.81 35.07
CA ASP A 286 5.50 -4.04 36.34
C ASP A 286 4.89 -2.76 36.95
N GLY A 287 5.37 -1.57 36.56
CA GLY A 287 4.87 -0.31 37.10
C GLY A 287 5.11 -0.15 38.61
N ASN A 288 6.08 -0.90 39.17
CA ASN A 288 6.32 -1.03 40.60
C ASN A 288 5.10 -1.53 41.40
N LEU A 289 4.22 -2.31 40.77
CA LEU A 289 3.06 -2.92 41.43
C LEU A 289 3.46 -4.22 42.14
N PRO A 290 2.82 -4.58 43.26
CA PRO A 290 3.09 -5.83 43.95
C PRO A 290 2.58 -7.04 43.16
N ASN A 291 3.34 -8.14 43.21
CA ASN A 291 2.95 -9.41 42.60
C ASN A 291 1.60 -9.93 43.13
N HIS A 292 0.79 -10.48 42.24
CA HIS A 292 -0.46 -11.12 42.61
C HIS A 292 -0.24 -12.37 43.48
N ASN A 293 -1.13 -12.63 44.44
CA ASN A 293 -0.99 -13.75 45.38
C ASN A 293 -0.95 -15.13 44.70
N SER A 294 -1.61 -15.29 43.55
CA SER A 294 -1.54 -16.54 42.76
C SER A 294 -0.12 -16.86 42.31
N VAL A 295 0.70 -15.84 41.99
CA VAL A 295 2.12 -16.02 41.64
C VAL A 295 2.86 -16.61 42.84
N ARG A 296 2.65 -16.06 44.04
CA ARG A 296 3.28 -16.57 45.28
C ARG A 296 2.89 -18.02 45.57
N LEU A 297 1.62 -18.38 45.38
CA LEU A 297 1.12 -19.74 45.58
C LEU A 297 1.70 -20.71 44.53
N ASN A 298 1.75 -20.31 43.27
CA ASN A 298 2.32 -21.11 42.19
C ASN A 298 3.81 -21.32 42.40
N VAL A 299 4.58 -20.29 42.77
CA VAL A 299 6.00 -20.41 43.11
C VAL A 299 6.22 -21.43 44.22
N ARG A 300 5.42 -21.37 45.30
CA ARG A 300 5.48 -22.38 46.38
C ARG A 300 5.16 -23.78 45.88
N ARG A 301 4.12 -23.94 45.05
CA ARG A 301 3.74 -25.24 44.47
C ARG A 301 4.84 -25.81 43.57
N GLU A 302 5.41 -25.00 42.68
CA GLU A 302 6.49 -25.43 41.81
C GLU A 302 7.78 -25.72 42.61
N SER A 303 8.08 -24.95 43.66
CA SER A 303 9.21 -25.25 44.56
C SER A 303 9.05 -26.60 45.27
N ALA A 304 7.82 -26.99 45.61
CA ALA A 304 7.53 -28.29 46.20
C ALA A 304 7.66 -29.43 45.18
N ARG A 305 7.23 -29.21 43.92
CA ARG A 305 7.42 -30.19 42.82
C ARG A 305 8.88 -30.41 42.48
N MET A 306 9.66 -29.32 42.43
CA MET A 306 11.09 -29.33 42.13
C MET A 306 11.98 -29.74 43.32
N ARG A 307 11.41 -30.15 44.45
CA ARG A 307 12.15 -30.51 45.69
C ARG A 307 12.95 -31.83 45.56
N ARG A 308 13.43 -32.17 44.36
CA ARG A 308 14.29 -33.32 44.06
C ARG A 308 15.41 -32.80 43.15
N PRO A 309 16.49 -32.27 43.76
CA PRO A 309 17.62 -33.14 44.10
C PRO A 309 18.18 -32.93 45.52
N HIS A 310 18.89 -33.94 46.02
CA HIS A 310 19.62 -33.88 47.30
C HIS A 310 20.71 -32.80 47.22
N THR A 311 20.53 -31.64 47.86
CA THR A 311 21.54 -30.57 47.92
C THR A 311 22.54 -30.75 49.07
N VAL A 312 22.70 -31.98 49.55
CA VAL A 312 23.57 -32.29 50.70
C VAL A 312 24.96 -32.64 50.18
N GLY A 313 25.96 -31.82 50.49
CA GLY A 313 27.37 -32.13 50.26
C GLY A 313 28.00 -32.82 51.47
N GLY A 314 28.89 -33.79 51.25
CA GLY A 314 29.45 -34.68 52.28
C GLY A 314 29.95 -33.97 53.54
N PRO A 315 31.00 -33.13 53.49
CA PRO A 315 31.54 -32.46 54.69
C PRO A 315 30.59 -31.45 55.33
N ARG A 316 29.64 -30.88 54.56
CA ARG A 316 28.63 -29.93 55.08
C ARG A 316 27.57 -30.59 55.95
N SER A 317 27.39 -31.91 55.85
CA SER A 317 26.44 -32.65 56.69
C SER A 317 26.75 -32.55 58.20
N PHE A 318 28.03 -32.48 58.58
CA PHE A 318 28.46 -32.29 59.97
C PHE A 318 27.94 -30.96 60.54
N PHE A 319 28.09 -29.86 59.81
CA PHE A 319 27.57 -28.55 60.22
C PHE A 319 26.04 -28.46 60.11
N ASN A 320 25.44 -29.06 59.09
CA ASN A 320 23.98 -29.11 58.92
C ASN A 320 23.28 -29.91 60.04
N SER A 321 24.00 -30.83 60.71
CA SER A 321 23.49 -31.60 61.85
C SER A 321 23.26 -30.76 63.10
N ALA A 322 23.87 -29.56 63.21
CA ALA A 322 23.69 -28.65 64.36
C ALA A 322 22.23 -28.16 64.52
N GLY A 323 21.42 -28.22 63.46
CA GLY A 323 19.98 -27.95 63.53
C GLY A 323 19.19 -29.03 64.28
N SER A 324 19.69 -30.27 64.28
CA SER A 324 19.17 -31.39 65.07
C SER A 324 19.84 -31.38 66.44
N ARG A 325 19.27 -30.65 67.40
CA ARG A 325 19.80 -30.43 68.75
C ARG A 325 19.70 -31.70 69.63
N ALA A 326 20.45 -32.74 69.28
CA ALA A 326 20.44 -34.04 69.97
C ALA A 326 21.22 -34.04 71.30
N ASN A 327 22.03 -33.01 71.56
CA ASN A 327 22.78 -32.90 72.82
C ASN A 327 21.86 -32.37 73.94
N ALA A 328 21.82 -33.05 75.09
CA ALA A 328 21.04 -32.61 76.25
C ALA A 328 21.48 -31.24 76.80
N ARG A 329 22.70 -30.80 76.44
CA ARG A 329 23.25 -29.50 76.78
C ARG A 329 22.78 -28.37 75.86
N THR A 330 21.95 -28.64 74.84
CA THR A 330 21.51 -27.61 73.90
C THR A 330 20.29 -26.87 74.45
N PRO A 331 20.41 -25.61 74.90
CA PRO A 331 19.27 -24.84 75.36
C PRO A 331 18.34 -24.47 74.20
N ARG A 332 17.03 -24.40 74.46
CA ARG A 332 16.05 -23.94 73.45
C ARG A 332 16.12 -22.43 73.23
N PHE A 333 16.23 -21.67 74.32
CA PHE A 333 16.13 -20.21 74.34
C PHE A 333 17.48 -19.49 74.41
N ASN A 334 18.53 -20.16 74.88
CA ASN A 334 19.89 -19.62 74.87
C ASN A 334 20.65 -20.09 73.62
N LYS A 335 21.69 -19.36 73.21
CA LYS A 335 22.58 -19.84 72.16
C LYS A 335 23.36 -21.05 72.68
N PRO A 336 23.63 -22.07 71.85
CA PRO A 336 24.59 -23.10 72.21
C PRO A 336 25.95 -22.42 72.40
N SER A 337 26.50 -22.55 73.61
CA SER A 337 27.80 -21.98 74.02
C SER A 337 28.91 -23.01 73.89
#